data_AF-A0A2T0AKE3-F1
#
_entry.id   AF-A0A2T0AKE3-F1
#
_cell.length_a   1.000
_cell.length_b   1.000
_cell.length_c   1.000
_cell.angle_alpha   90.00
_cell.angle_beta   90.00
_cell.angle_gamma   90.00
#
_symmetry.space_group_name_H-M   'P 1'
#
loop_
_entity.id
_entity.type
_entity.pdbx_description
1 polymer ?
#
loop_
_entity_poly.entity_id
_entity_poly.type
_entity_poly.pdbx_seq_one_letter_code
_entity_poly.pdbx_strand_id
1 'polypeptide(L)'
;MELREFLFAPLGRQTASFAITAREKGILSGADRLKQVADELGLEVTWSAPEGYALEPGSCLFRAMGEATVIIQAEEMLLGIIGKPSGVATAAADFVRRARGRIKVVCGAWKKVTPEIRSELRRAIATGGAGIRISDEPFIYLDKNYVRLLGGIEPAVGRARTYDSKRVIAVQIRGETRPVAAEAEAAVKAGAGIIMVDTGRLEELATVIEAARRGGWREKVKIAFAGGVTPANLEAVIAVGADIVDVGRAIIDAPLLDLSLDVERVSL
;
A
#
# COMPACT_ATOMS: atom_id res chain seq x y z
N MET A 1 -4.07 -42.74 7.11
CA MET A 1 -2.99 -42.05 7.83
C MET A 1 -2.36 -41.11 6.83
N GLU A 2 -2.52 -39.81 7.03
CA GLU A 2 -1.83 -38.84 6.18
C GLU A 2 -0.32 -39.02 6.30
N LEU A 3 0.44 -38.76 5.23
CA LEU A 3 1.90 -38.92 5.21
C LEU A 3 2.58 -38.19 6.39
N ARG A 4 2.08 -37.00 6.76
CA ARG A 4 2.60 -36.22 7.89
C ARG A 4 2.38 -36.94 9.23
N GLU A 5 1.20 -37.51 9.47
CA GLU A 5 0.93 -38.27 10.69
C GLU A 5 1.87 -39.47 10.83
N PHE A 6 2.13 -40.19 9.72
CA PHE A 6 3.07 -41.33 9.73
C PHE A 6 4.50 -40.89 10.04
N LEU A 7 4.98 -39.83 9.39
CA LEU A 7 6.35 -39.33 9.58
C LEU A 7 6.57 -38.77 10.99
N PHE A 8 5.54 -38.16 11.59
CA PHE A 8 5.63 -37.51 12.89
C PHE A 8 5.12 -38.36 14.06
N ALA A 9 4.54 -39.54 13.82
CA ALA A 9 4.14 -40.49 14.86
C ALA A 9 5.24 -40.80 15.89
N PRO A 10 6.54 -40.92 15.52
CA PRO A 10 7.61 -41.17 16.50
C PRO A 10 7.94 -39.97 17.40
N LEU A 11 7.50 -38.75 17.07
CA LEU A 11 7.88 -37.53 17.80
C LEU A 11 7.19 -37.40 19.15
N GLY A 12 6.04 -38.04 19.39
CA GLY A 12 5.34 -37.97 20.68
C GLY A 12 5.00 -36.53 21.09
N ARG A 13 5.48 -36.10 22.27
CA ARG A 13 5.37 -34.72 22.81
C ARG A 13 6.67 -33.92 22.69
N GLN A 14 7.46 -34.22 21.67
CA GLN A 14 8.70 -33.51 21.43
C GLN A 14 8.43 -32.03 21.16
N THR A 15 9.13 -31.17 21.88
CA THR A 15 9.05 -29.72 21.69
C THR A 15 10.28 -29.21 20.95
N ALA A 16 10.14 -28.10 20.24
CA ALA A 16 11.25 -27.46 19.56
C ALA A 16 11.11 -25.93 19.62
N SER A 17 12.24 -25.23 19.50
CA SER A 17 12.26 -23.79 19.22
C SER A 17 12.55 -23.54 17.75
N PHE A 18 11.94 -22.50 17.18
CA PHE A 18 12.18 -22.08 15.81
C PHE A 18 12.33 -20.56 15.71
N ALA A 19 12.91 -20.12 14.60
CA ALA A 19 13.00 -18.73 14.24
C ALA A 19 12.45 -18.49 12.84
N ILE A 20 11.83 -17.31 12.64
CA ILE A 20 11.54 -16.79 11.31
C ILE A 20 12.61 -15.75 10.96
N THR A 21 13.25 -15.91 9.80
CA THR A 21 14.33 -15.03 9.33
C THR A 21 14.06 -14.50 7.92
N ALA A 22 14.59 -13.31 7.62
CA ALA A 22 14.51 -12.70 6.29
C ALA A 22 15.66 -13.18 5.41
N ARG A 23 15.37 -13.49 4.14
CA ARG A 23 16.40 -13.85 3.14
C ARG A 23 16.83 -12.67 2.28
N GLU A 24 16.04 -11.61 2.28
CA GLU A 24 16.28 -10.39 1.52
C GLU A 24 16.00 -9.13 2.36
N LYS A 25 16.31 -7.97 1.79
CA LYS A 25 16.02 -6.67 2.41
C LYS A 25 14.54 -6.37 2.38
N GLY A 26 14.01 -5.79 3.45
CA GLY A 26 12.59 -5.46 3.49
C GLY A 26 12.14 -4.68 4.71
N ILE A 27 10.82 -4.58 4.86
CA ILE A 27 10.14 -3.99 6.01
C ILE A 27 9.14 -5.02 6.52
N LEU A 28 9.24 -5.39 7.80
CA LEU A 28 8.26 -6.26 8.45
C LEU A 28 6.91 -5.56 8.55
N SER A 29 5.87 -6.21 8.04
CA SER A 29 4.48 -5.82 8.24
C SER A 29 3.62 -7.01 8.67
N GLY A 30 2.86 -6.86 9.76
CA GLY A 30 2.02 -7.90 10.36
C GLY A 30 2.56 -8.49 11.66
N ALA A 31 3.51 -7.83 12.34
CA ALA A 31 4.12 -8.36 13.57
C ALA A 31 3.10 -8.72 14.67
N ASP A 32 2.09 -7.89 14.88
CA ASP A 32 1.06 -8.15 15.89
C ASP A 32 0.15 -9.33 15.52
N ARG A 33 -0.21 -9.46 14.24
CA ARG A 33 -1.02 -10.59 13.77
C ARG A 33 -0.23 -11.90 13.84
N LEU A 34 1.07 -11.86 13.57
CA LEU A 34 1.96 -13.01 13.70
C LEU A 34 1.97 -13.55 15.14
N LYS A 35 2.15 -12.68 16.13
CA LYS A 35 2.09 -13.06 17.56
C LYS A 35 0.73 -13.66 17.91
N GLN A 36 -0.36 -13.00 17.52
CA GLN A 36 -1.71 -13.46 17.81
C GLN A 36 -1.97 -14.87 17.25
N VAL A 37 -1.57 -15.13 16.00
CA VAL A 37 -1.79 -16.45 15.40
C VAL A 37 -0.89 -17.51 16.02
N ALA A 38 0.35 -17.17 16.39
CA ALA A 38 1.20 -18.10 17.13
C ALA A 38 0.57 -18.49 18.48
N ASP A 39 0.03 -17.52 19.21
CA ASP A 39 -0.69 -17.76 20.47
C ASP A 39 -1.94 -18.64 20.25
N GLU A 40 -2.74 -18.36 19.20
CA GLU A 40 -3.93 -19.16 18.81
C GLU A 40 -3.57 -20.63 18.50
N LEU A 41 -2.35 -20.89 18.03
CA LEU A 41 -1.84 -22.23 17.75
C LEU A 41 -1.20 -22.91 18.97
N GLY A 42 -1.09 -22.21 20.11
CA GLY A 42 -0.46 -22.73 21.31
C GLY A 42 1.07 -22.70 21.27
N LEU A 43 1.67 -21.84 20.44
CA LEU A 43 3.11 -21.62 20.40
C LEU A 43 3.50 -20.52 21.41
N GLU A 44 4.54 -20.77 22.21
CA GLU A 44 5.07 -19.78 23.14
C GLU A 44 6.02 -18.82 22.43
N VAL A 45 5.59 -17.56 22.25
CA VAL A 45 6.42 -16.51 21.65
C VAL A 45 7.50 -16.06 22.63
N THR A 46 8.76 -16.26 22.26
CA THR A 46 9.91 -15.83 23.08
C THR A 46 10.48 -14.50 22.63
N TRP A 47 10.32 -14.16 21.34
CA TRP A 47 10.78 -12.88 20.80
C TRP A 47 10.05 -12.53 19.50
N SER A 48 9.83 -11.23 19.24
CA SER A 48 9.27 -10.73 17.99
C SER A 48 9.78 -9.32 17.69
N ALA A 49 10.17 -9.09 16.44
CA ALA A 49 10.52 -7.77 15.93
C ALA A 49 9.28 -6.85 15.88
N PRO A 50 9.45 -5.53 16.09
CA PRO A 50 8.34 -4.59 16.03
C PRO A 50 7.82 -4.39 14.60
N GLU A 51 6.59 -3.89 14.49
CA GLU A 51 6.02 -3.48 13.19
C GLU A 51 6.89 -2.41 12.53
N GLY A 52 7.15 -2.54 11.23
CA GLY A 52 8.01 -1.62 10.49
C GLY A 52 9.50 -1.85 10.68
N TYR A 53 9.92 -2.93 11.34
CA TYR A 53 11.32 -3.29 11.49
C TYR A 53 12.00 -3.44 10.12
N ALA A 54 13.14 -2.76 9.95
CA ALA A 54 13.94 -2.84 8.73
C ALA A 54 14.76 -4.13 8.72
N LEU A 55 14.65 -4.86 7.61
CA LEU A 55 15.20 -6.20 7.46
C LEU A 55 16.41 -6.15 6.52
N GLU A 56 17.44 -6.86 6.94
CA GLU A 56 18.58 -7.30 6.14
C GLU A 56 18.58 -8.84 6.05
N PRO A 57 19.23 -9.46 5.05
CA PRO A 57 19.40 -10.91 5.00
C PRO A 57 19.95 -11.46 6.32
N GLY A 58 19.29 -12.48 6.88
CA GLY A 58 19.60 -13.07 8.18
C GLY A 58 18.96 -12.36 9.38
N SER A 59 18.21 -11.26 9.18
CA SER A 59 17.46 -10.63 10.27
C SER A 59 16.45 -11.61 10.84
N CYS A 60 16.47 -11.79 12.16
CA CYS A 60 15.41 -12.52 12.86
C CYS A 60 14.18 -11.61 12.99
N LEU A 61 12.99 -12.17 12.77
CA LEU A 61 11.70 -11.47 12.89
C LEU A 61 10.87 -12.00 14.07
N PHE A 62 11.08 -13.26 14.41
CA PHE A 62 10.23 -13.97 15.35
C PHE A 62 10.96 -15.21 15.88
N ARG A 63 10.78 -15.51 17.17
CA ARG A 63 11.14 -16.78 17.79
C ARG A 63 10.00 -17.27 18.65
N ALA A 64 9.73 -18.57 18.56
CA ALA A 64 8.77 -19.24 19.41
C ALA A 64 9.19 -20.69 19.67
N MET A 65 8.52 -21.33 20.61
CA MET A 65 8.66 -22.76 20.88
C MET A 65 7.29 -23.43 21.05
N GLY A 66 7.25 -24.74 20.84
CA GLY A 66 6.04 -25.53 21.00
C GLY A 66 6.22 -26.97 20.54
N GLU A 67 5.12 -27.72 20.48
CA GLU A 67 5.10 -29.09 19.97
C GLU A 67 5.56 -29.14 18.51
N ALA A 68 6.45 -30.08 18.19
CA ALA A 68 7.06 -30.18 16.87
C ALA A 68 6.02 -30.33 15.73
N THR A 69 4.95 -31.07 15.98
CA THR A 69 3.84 -31.25 15.02
C THR A 69 3.08 -29.96 14.75
N VAL A 70 2.90 -29.12 15.78
CA VAL A 70 2.25 -27.80 15.65
C VAL A 70 3.15 -26.85 14.86
N ILE A 71 4.46 -26.84 15.12
CA ILE A 71 5.42 -25.98 14.40
C ILE A 71 5.38 -26.24 12.89
N ILE A 72 5.38 -27.51 12.47
CA ILE A 72 5.33 -27.87 11.05
C ILE A 72 3.99 -27.45 10.39
N GLN A 73 2.89 -27.51 11.12
CA GLN A 73 1.59 -27.04 10.61
C GLN A 73 1.51 -25.51 10.58
N ALA A 74 2.20 -24.84 11.51
CA ALA A 74 2.18 -23.40 11.65
C ALA A 74 3.01 -22.68 10.58
N GLU A 75 4.04 -23.32 9.99
CA GLU A 75 4.98 -22.67 9.08
C GLU A 75 4.31 -21.90 7.94
N GLU A 76 3.50 -22.57 7.12
CA GLU A 76 2.85 -21.94 5.97
C GLU A 76 1.94 -20.78 6.38
N MET A 77 1.27 -20.92 7.53
CA MET A 77 0.37 -19.92 8.07
C MET A 77 1.11 -18.70 8.62
N LEU A 78 2.15 -18.91 9.44
CA LEU A 78 2.95 -17.84 10.02
C LEU A 78 3.69 -17.06 8.93
N LEU A 79 4.33 -17.75 7.97
CA LEU A 79 5.00 -17.09 6.85
C LEU A 79 3.98 -16.38 5.93
N GLY A 80 2.82 -16.99 5.68
CA GLY A 80 1.76 -16.41 4.85
C GLY A 80 1.18 -15.10 5.41
N ILE A 81 1.09 -14.97 6.74
CA ILE A 81 0.58 -13.76 7.41
C ILE A 81 1.47 -12.55 7.14
N ILE A 82 2.79 -12.73 7.10
CA ILE A 82 3.74 -11.61 7.03
C ILE A 82 4.41 -11.47 5.67
N GLY A 83 4.51 -12.51 4.86
CA GLY A 83 5.26 -12.49 3.60
C GLY A 83 4.70 -11.46 2.60
N LYS A 84 3.42 -11.59 2.23
CA LYS A 84 2.79 -10.66 1.29
C LYS A 84 2.68 -9.23 1.84
N PRO A 85 2.21 -9.00 3.09
CA PRO A 85 2.20 -7.66 3.67
C PRO A 85 3.58 -7.02 3.75
N SER A 86 4.62 -7.78 4.13
CA SER A 86 6.00 -7.24 4.20
C SER A 86 6.53 -6.87 2.81
N GLY A 87 6.19 -7.63 1.77
CA GLY A 87 6.49 -7.25 0.38
C GLY A 87 5.85 -5.92 -0.02
N VAL A 88 4.57 -5.70 0.33
CA VAL A 88 3.87 -4.44 0.07
C VAL A 88 4.45 -3.27 0.88
N ALA A 89 4.78 -3.49 2.15
CA ALA A 89 5.41 -2.47 2.99
C ALA A 89 6.80 -2.08 2.46
N THR A 90 7.57 -3.06 2.00
CA THR A 90 8.89 -2.86 1.39
C THR A 90 8.79 -2.01 0.12
N ALA A 91 7.85 -2.32 -0.77
CA ALA A 91 7.62 -1.53 -1.97
C ALA A 91 7.18 -0.09 -1.67
N ALA A 92 6.26 0.08 -0.71
CA ALA A 92 5.83 1.40 -0.26
C ALA A 92 7.01 2.23 0.29
N ALA A 93 7.85 1.62 1.13
CA ALA A 93 9.04 2.26 1.68
C ALA A 93 10.05 2.66 0.59
N ASP A 94 10.22 1.86 -0.46
CA ASP A 94 11.08 2.22 -1.60
C ASP A 94 10.58 3.49 -2.32
N PHE A 95 9.28 3.59 -2.58
CA PHE A 95 8.69 4.79 -3.19
C PHE A 95 8.85 6.03 -2.30
N VAL A 96 8.56 5.92 -1.00
CA VAL A 96 8.70 7.02 -0.04
C VAL A 96 10.16 7.49 0.05
N ARG A 97 11.11 6.55 0.12
CA ARG A 97 12.54 6.82 0.14
C ARG A 97 13.01 7.54 -1.14
N ARG A 98 12.54 7.11 -2.32
CA ARG A 98 12.87 7.76 -3.61
C ARG A 98 12.23 9.14 -3.75
N ALA A 99 11.03 9.34 -3.19
CA ALA A 99 10.38 10.64 -3.18
C ALA A 99 11.17 11.69 -2.38
N ARG A 100 11.93 11.28 -1.34
CA ARG A 100 12.78 12.16 -0.51
C ARG A 100 12.00 13.37 0.05
N GLY A 101 10.72 13.17 0.38
CA GLY A 101 9.84 14.24 0.87
C GLY A 101 9.43 15.30 -0.17
N ARG A 102 9.83 15.18 -1.44
CA ARG A 102 9.51 16.16 -2.50
C ARG A 102 8.09 16.03 -3.04
N ILE A 103 7.48 14.87 -2.87
CA ILE A 103 6.12 14.55 -3.30
C ILE A 103 5.47 13.64 -2.27
N LYS A 104 4.15 13.77 -2.07
CA LYS A 104 3.40 12.82 -1.23
C LYS A 104 3.16 11.52 -1.99
N VAL A 105 3.59 10.40 -1.43
CA VAL A 105 3.33 9.06 -1.99
C VAL A 105 2.09 8.47 -1.33
N VAL A 106 1.16 7.98 -2.16
CA VAL A 106 -0.03 7.28 -1.69
C VAL A 106 -0.29 6.03 -2.52
N CYS A 107 -1.11 5.10 -2.00
CA CYS A 107 -1.61 3.95 -2.75
C CYS A 107 -3.10 3.76 -2.48
N GLY A 108 -3.92 4.05 -3.49
CA GLY A 108 -5.37 3.81 -3.48
C GLY A 108 -5.78 2.40 -3.96
N ALA A 109 -4.83 1.61 -4.47
CA ALA A 109 -5.12 0.35 -5.15
C ALA A 109 -5.54 -0.81 -4.23
N TRP A 110 -5.41 -0.67 -2.90
CA TRP A 110 -6.00 -1.62 -1.93
C TRP A 110 -7.52 -1.80 -2.10
N LYS A 111 -8.20 -0.87 -2.78
CA LYS A 111 -9.62 -1.02 -3.13
C LYS A 111 -9.88 -2.11 -4.18
N LYS A 112 -8.84 -2.48 -4.95
CA LYS A 112 -8.90 -3.48 -6.03
C LYS A 112 -8.57 -4.91 -5.56
N VAL A 113 -8.13 -5.07 -4.32
CA VAL A 113 -7.93 -6.40 -3.72
C VAL A 113 -9.22 -6.89 -3.06
N THR A 114 -9.27 -8.20 -2.81
CA THR A 114 -10.42 -8.84 -2.18
C THR A 114 -10.63 -8.27 -0.76
N PRO A 115 -11.88 -8.19 -0.28
CA PRO A 115 -12.19 -7.59 1.01
C PRO A 115 -11.42 -8.23 2.18
N GLU A 116 -11.17 -9.53 2.11
CA GLU A 116 -10.57 -10.34 3.18
C GLU A 116 -9.15 -9.90 3.52
N ILE A 117 -8.34 -9.50 2.52
CA ILE A 117 -6.94 -9.09 2.73
C ILE A 117 -6.73 -7.57 2.78
N ARG A 118 -7.81 -6.80 2.62
CA ARG A 118 -7.75 -5.35 2.45
C ARG A 118 -7.18 -4.65 3.67
N SER A 119 -7.48 -5.16 4.85
CA SER A 119 -7.04 -4.58 6.11
C SER A 119 -5.52 -4.71 6.27
N GLU A 120 -4.98 -5.87 5.92
CA GLU A 120 -3.56 -6.21 5.97
C GLU A 120 -2.77 -5.38 4.98
N LEU A 121 -3.26 -5.25 3.73
CA LEU A 121 -2.54 -4.47 2.72
C LEU A 121 -2.60 -2.97 3.00
N ARG A 122 -3.69 -2.46 3.59
CA ARG A 122 -3.75 -1.07 4.06
C ARG A 122 -2.77 -0.81 5.18
N ARG A 123 -2.64 -1.73 6.13
CA ARG A 123 -1.64 -1.66 7.19
C ARG A 123 -0.25 -1.66 6.57
N ALA A 124 0.06 -2.61 5.69
CA ALA A 124 1.35 -2.71 5.02
C ALA A 124 1.76 -1.43 4.28
N ILE A 125 0.84 -0.83 3.51
CA ILE A 125 1.07 0.45 2.83
C ILE A 125 1.49 1.53 3.83
N ALA A 126 0.77 1.63 4.95
CA ALA A 126 1.05 2.60 6.00
C ALA A 126 2.35 2.29 6.76
N THR A 127 2.65 1.02 7.02
CA THR A 127 3.91 0.54 7.63
C THR A 127 5.11 0.93 6.77
N GLY A 128 4.99 0.86 5.44
CA GLY A 128 5.99 1.38 4.51
C GLY A 128 6.04 2.91 4.39
N GLY A 129 5.23 3.65 5.14
CA GLY A 129 5.21 5.10 5.19
C GLY A 129 4.41 5.78 4.07
N ALA A 130 3.75 5.03 3.18
CA ALA A 130 2.90 5.61 2.13
C ALA A 130 1.49 5.88 2.67
N GLY A 131 0.84 6.93 2.15
CA GLY A 131 -0.54 7.22 2.48
C GLY A 131 -1.53 6.24 1.84
N ILE A 132 -2.58 5.84 2.54
CA ILE A 132 -3.68 5.04 1.95
C ILE A 132 -4.72 5.89 1.21
N ARG A 133 -4.59 7.22 1.29
CA ARG A 133 -5.52 8.23 0.77
C ARG A 133 -4.74 9.43 0.26
N ILE A 134 -5.27 10.08 -0.78
CA ILE A 134 -4.70 11.30 -1.39
C ILE A 134 -4.75 12.52 -0.46
N SER A 135 -5.74 12.56 0.44
CA SER A 135 -5.94 13.62 1.44
C SER A 135 -5.88 13.01 2.84
N ASP A 136 -5.27 13.75 3.78
CA ASP A 136 -5.24 13.40 5.20
C ASP A 136 -6.55 13.80 5.89
N GLU A 137 -7.19 14.86 5.39
CA GLU A 137 -8.53 15.27 5.82
C GLU A 137 -9.62 14.48 5.08
N PRO A 138 -10.84 14.36 5.65
CA PRO A 138 -12.01 13.87 4.93
C PRO A 138 -12.19 14.59 3.59
N PHE A 139 -12.41 13.84 2.52
CA PHE A 139 -12.53 14.37 1.16
C PHE A 139 -13.63 13.65 0.39
N ILE A 140 -14.14 14.30 -0.66
CA ILE A 140 -15.05 13.69 -1.64
C ILE A 140 -14.21 13.33 -2.87
N TYR A 141 -14.23 12.06 -3.26
CA TYR A 141 -13.55 11.60 -4.47
C TYR A 141 -14.56 11.43 -5.59
N LEU A 142 -14.44 12.22 -6.66
CA LEU A 142 -15.24 12.12 -7.87
C LEU A 142 -14.40 11.43 -8.94
N ASP A 143 -14.60 10.12 -9.09
CA ASP A 143 -13.95 9.35 -10.16
C ASP A 143 -14.62 9.60 -11.52
N LYS A 144 -14.03 9.05 -12.59
CA LYS A 144 -14.55 9.21 -13.97
C LYS A 144 -16.02 8.78 -14.15
N ASN A 145 -16.48 7.78 -13.40
CA ASN A 145 -17.85 7.29 -13.47
C ASN A 145 -18.81 8.26 -12.79
N TYR A 146 -18.44 8.83 -11.64
CA TYR A 146 -19.25 9.86 -10.97
C TYR A 146 -19.40 11.09 -11.86
N VAL A 147 -18.30 11.55 -12.46
CA VAL A 147 -18.30 12.67 -13.41
C VAL A 147 -19.22 12.38 -14.60
N ARG A 148 -19.13 11.17 -15.17
CA ARG A 148 -19.97 10.77 -16.31
C ARG A 148 -21.46 10.67 -15.96
N LEU A 149 -21.80 10.03 -14.84
CA LEU A 149 -23.19 9.83 -14.40
C LEU A 149 -23.88 11.14 -13.99
N LEU A 150 -23.12 12.09 -13.46
CA LEU A 150 -23.64 13.41 -13.05
C LEU A 150 -23.62 14.44 -14.19
N GLY A 151 -23.27 14.04 -15.41
CA GLY A 151 -23.37 14.88 -16.61
C GLY A 151 -22.19 15.84 -16.82
N GLY A 152 -21.03 15.58 -16.21
CA GLY A 152 -19.81 16.37 -16.39
C GLY A 152 -19.15 16.79 -15.08
N ILE A 153 -18.02 17.48 -15.20
CA ILE A 153 -17.18 17.89 -14.06
C ILE A 153 -17.92 18.94 -13.21
N GLU A 154 -18.42 19.98 -13.86
CA GLU A 154 -19.11 21.11 -13.24
C GLU A 154 -20.34 20.67 -12.41
N PRO A 155 -21.30 19.89 -12.96
CA PRO A 155 -22.43 19.43 -12.17
C PRO A 155 -22.03 18.43 -11.06
N ALA A 156 -21.02 17.58 -11.29
CA ALA A 156 -20.54 16.64 -10.28
C ALA A 156 -19.93 17.36 -9.06
N VAL A 157 -19.04 18.33 -9.30
CA VAL A 157 -18.43 19.15 -8.25
C VAL A 157 -19.48 20.03 -7.58
N GLY A 158 -20.40 20.62 -8.35
CA GLY A 158 -21.52 21.39 -7.81
C GLY A 158 -22.37 20.56 -6.84
N ARG A 159 -22.73 19.34 -7.22
CA ARG A 159 -23.48 18.41 -6.35
C ARG A 159 -22.69 18.06 -5.09
N ALA A 160 -21.40 17.76 -5.21
CA ALA A 160 -20.54 17.47 -4.06
C ALA A 160 -20.48 18.65 -3.06
N ARG A 161 -20.41 19.90 -3.55
CA ARG A 161 -20.42 21.10 -2.70
C ARG A 161 -21.74 21.32 -1.96
N THR A 162 -22.87 20.88 -2.52
CA THR A 162 -24.17 20.95 -1.80
C THR A 162 -24.25 19.99 -0.61
N TYR A 163 -23.49 18.89 -0.66
CA TYR A 163 -23.42 17.92 0.43
C TYR A 163 -22.53 18.43 1.57
N ASP A 164 -21.33 18.93 1.25
CA ASP A 164 -20.42 19.53 2.23
C ASP A 164 -19.53 20.57 1.53
N SER A 165 -19.79 21.84 1.78
CA SER A 165 -19.12 22.96 1.09
C SER A 165 -17.69 23.23 1.59
N LYS A 166 -17.33 22.68 2.76
CA LYS A 166 -16.00 22.86 3.37
C LYS A 166 -15.06 21.70 3.05
N ARG A 167 -15.60 20.56 2.62
CA ARG A 167 -14.82 19.35 2.35
C ARG A 167 -14.00 19.50 1.08
N VAL A 168 -12.76 19.02 1.12
CA VAL A 168 -11.91 18.95 -0.07
C VAL A 168 -12.55 18.02 -1.10
N ILE A 169 -12.69 18.51 -2.33
CA ILE A 169 -13.17 17.72 -3.46
C ILE A 169 -11.99 17.37 -4.34
N ALA A 170 -11.78 16.09 -4.57
CA ALA A 170 -10.80 15.54 -5.49
C ALA A 170 -11.49 15.03 -6.74
N VAL A 171 -11.05 15.49 -7.91
CA VAL A 171 -11.65 15.12 -9.20
C VAL A 171 -10.62 14.37 -10.04
N GLN A 172 -11.01 13.21 -10.54
CA GLN A 172 -10.22 12.45 -11.51
C GLN A 172 -10.48 12.99 -12.92
N ILE A 173 -9.41 13.31 -13.63
CA ILE A 173 -9.44 13.75 -15.02
C ILE A 173 -8.63 12.78 -15.89
N ARG A 174 -9.10 12.57 -17.12
CA ARG A 174 -8.53 11.57 -18.06
C ARG A 174 -8.37 12.08 -19.49
N GLY A 175 -8.87 13.29 -19.79
CA GLY A 175 -8.89 13.83 -21.13
C GLY A 175 -9.90 13.13 -22.05
N GLU A 176 -10.94 12.50 -21.48
CA GLU A 176 -11.93 11.72 -22.23
C GLU A 176 -13.05 12.59 -22.80
N THR A 177 -13.35 13.73 -22.17
CA THR A 177 -14.45 14.62 -22.58
C THR A 177 -13.99 15.89 -23.27
N ARG A 178 -12.79 16.37 -22.92
CA ARG A 178 -12.10 17.54 -23.47
C ARG A 178 -10.60 17.40 -23.16
N PRO A 179 -9.71 18.21 -23.74
CA PRO A 179 -8.28 18.17 -23.40
C PRO A 179 -8.05 18.26 -21.89
N VAL A 180 -7.03 17.56 -21.37
CA VAL A 180 -6.82 17.41 -19.91
C VAL A 180 -6.72 18.74 -19.17
N ALA A 181 -6.10 19.75 -19.79
CA ALA A 181 -6.01 21.09 -19.22
C ALA A 181 -7.38 21.75 -19.06
N ALA A 182 -8.28 21.54 -20.02
CA ALA A 182 -9.64 22.07 -19.97
C ALA A 182 -10.48 21.31 -18.92
N GLU A 183 -10.28 20.00 -18.73
CA GLU A 183 -10.89 19.26 -17.62
C GLU A 183 -10.40 19.77 -16.26
N ALA A 184 -9.08 19.99 -16.12
CA ALA A 184 -8.49 20.53 -14.91
C ALA A 184 -9.03 21.94 -14.58
N GLU A 185 -9.01 22.86 -15.54
CA GLU A 185 -9.52 24.22 -15.35
C GLU A 185 -11.00 24.23 -14.96
N ALA A 186 -11.82 23.37 -15.57
CA ALA A 186 -13.23 23.24 -15.22
C ALA A 186 -13.43 22.75 -13.79
N ALA A 187 -12.68 21.73 -13.37
CA ALA A 187 -12.73 21.20 -12.01
C ALA A 187 -12.33 22.26 -10.97
N VAL A 188 -11.25 23.00 -11.23
CA VAL A 188 -10.77 24.08 -10.35
C VAL A 188 -11.81 25.19 -10.25
N LYS A 189 -12.36 25.67 -11.38
CA LYS A 189 -13.41 26.71 -11.40
C LYS A 189 -14.67 26.27 -10.65
N ALA A 190 -15.01 24.98 -10.70
CA ALA A 190 -16.16 24.43 -9.98
C ALA A 190 -15.91 24.28 -8.46
N GLY A 191 -14.65 24.33 -8.02
CA GLY A 191 -14.25 24.29 -6.61
C GLY A 191 -13.55 23.00 -6.18
N ALA A 192 -12.95 22.24 -7.10
CA ALA A 192 -12.09 21.12 -6.74
C ALA A 192 -10.80 21.61 -6.06
N GLY A 193 -10.41 20.98 -4.96
CA GLY A 193 -9.16 21.24 -4.24
C GLY A 193 -8.01 20.32 -4.64
N ILE A 194 -8.32 19.16 -5.24
CA ILE A 194 -7.33 18.21 -5.77
C ILE A 194 -7.73 17.80 -7.18
N ILE A 195 -6.78 17.88 -8.11
CA ILE A 195 -6.91 17.39 -9.49
C ILE A 195 -6.08 16.12 -9.63
N MET A 196 -6.72 14.98 -9.88
CA MET A 196 -6.05 13.69 -10.11
C MET A 196 -5.94 13.43 -11.60
N VAL A 197 -4.73 13.59 -12.15
CA VAL A 197 -4.40 13.27 -13.55
C VAL A 197 -4.18 11.76 -13.66
N ASP A 198 -5.20 11.01 -14.08
CA ASP A 198 -5.16 9.53 -14.23
C ASP A 198 -5.15 9.11 -15.71
N THR A 199 -4.16 9.65 -16.42
CA THR A 199 -3.91 9.37 -17.85
C THR A 199 -2.77 8.36 -18.04
N GLY A 200 -1.90 8.21 -17.05
CA GLY A 200 -0.63 7.48 -17.16
C GLY A 200 0.39 8.10 -18.13
N ARG A 201 0.16 9.35 -18.57
CA ARG A 201 1.00 10.06 -19.54
C ARG A 201 1.59 11.31 -18.89
N LEU A 202 2.92 11.39 -18.84
CA LEU A 202 3.63 12.50 -18.20
C LEU A 202 3.42 13.82 -18.94
N GLU A 203 3.21 13.75 -20.26
CA GLU A 203 2.96 14.91 -21.12
C GLU A 203 1.63 15.59 -20.74
N GLU A 204 0.62 14.79 -20.38
CA GLU A 204 -0.67 15.30 -19.92
C GLU A 204 -0.55 15.93 -18.53
N LEU A 205 0.25 15.34 -17.63
CA LEU A 205 0.58 15.97 -16.36
C LEU A 205 1.27 17.33 -16.58
N ALA A 206 2.27 17.38 -17.45
CA ALA A 206 2.97 18.62 -17.79
C ALA A 206 2.01 19.68 -18.34
N THR A 207 1.11 19.27 -19.23
CA THR A 207 0.06 20.15 -19.78
C THR A 207 -0.83 20.73 -18.68
N VAL A 208 -1.23 19.93 -17.69
CA VAL A 208 -2.00 20.40 -16.52
C VAL A 208 -1.19 21.35 -15.65
N ILE A 209 0.09 21.07 -15.38
CA ILE A 209 0.97 21.94 -14.60
C ILE A 209 1.15 23.31 -15.29
N GLU A 210 1.34 23.33 -16.60
CA GLU A 210 1.47 24.58 -17.37
C GLU A 210 0.16 25.39 -17.36
N ALA A 211 -0.97 24.72 -17.57
CA ALA A 211 -2.29 25.35 -17.44
C ALA A 211 -2.50 25.93 -16.03
N ALA A 212 -2.02 25.23 -14.99
CA ALA A 212 -2.07 25.68 -13.60
C ALA A 212 -1.30 26.98 -13.35
N ARG A 213 -0.10 27.07 -13.92
CA ARG A 213 0.76 28.26 -13.82
C ARG A 213 0.13 29.43 -14.57
N ARG A 214 -0.24 29.22 -15.83
CA ARG A 214 -0.85 30.25 -16.69
C ARG A 214 -2.18 30.76 -16.13
N GLY A 215 -3.00 29.85 -15.57
CA GLY A 215 -4.29 30.18 -14.98
C GLY A 215 -4.23 30.75 -13.55
N GLY A 216 -3.06 30.86 -12.94
CA GLY A 216 -2.89 31.42 -11.59
C GLY A 216 -3.55 30.58 -10.49
N TRP A 217 -3.61 29.26 -10.66
CA TRP A 217 -4.21 28.32 -9.71
C TRP A 217 -3.26 27.20 -9.23
N ARG A 218 -2.01 27.16 -9.70
CA ARG A 218 -1.01 26.17 -9.27
C ARG A 218 -0.84 26.06 -7.75
N GLU A 219 -0.86 27.18 -7.04
CA GLU A 219 -0.71 27.23 -5.57
C GLU A 219 -2.04 27.05 -4.81
N LYS A 220 -3.18 27.02 -5.52
CA LYS A 220 -4.53 26.97 -4.92
C LYS A 220 -5.09 25.56 -4.82
N VAL A 221 -4.53 24.62 -5.57
CA VAL A 221 -4.99 23.22 -5.65
C VAL A 221 -3.80 22.28 -5.62
N LYS A 222 -4.04 21.04 -5.18
CA LYS A 222 -3.05 19.98 -5.32
C LYS A 222 -3.25 19.24 -6.64
N ILE A 223 -2.16 18.94 -7.31
CA ILE A 223 -2.15 18.17 -8.56
C ILE A 223 -1.53 16.81 -8.25
N ALA A 224 -2.35 15.77 -8.36
CA ALA A 224 -1.97 14.39 -8.17
C ALA A 224 -1.78 13.69 -9.52
N PHE A 225 -0.84 12.75 -9.59
CA PHE A 225 -0.62 11.92 -10.77
C PHE A 225 -0.87 10.44 -10.46
N ALA A 226 -1.55 9.76 -11.36
CA ALA A 226 -1.83 8.32 -11.30
C ALA A 226 -1.75 7.67 -12.68
N GLY A 227 -1.68 6.33 -12.66
CA GLY A 227 -1.60 5.49 -13.85
C GLY A 227 -0.15 5.14 -14.20
N GLY A 228 0.20 3.85 -14.09
CA GLY A 228 1.50 3.37 -14.55
C GLY A 228 2.74 3.91 -13.82
N VAL A 229 2.59 4.42 -12.59
CA VAL A 229 3.74 4.87 -11.79
C VAL A 229 4.60 3.68 -11.39
N THR A 230 5.91 3.80 -11.60
CA THR A 230 6.95 2.80 -11.31
C THR A 230 8.13 3.47 -10.61
N PRO A 231 9.04 2.70 -9.98
CA PRO A 231 10.25 3.27 -9.40
C PRO A 231 11.13 4.01 -10.42
N ALA A 232 11.07 3.60 -11.71
CA ALA A 232 11.86 4.16 -12.79
C ALA A 232 11.35 5.54 -13.26
N ASN A 233 10.03 5.76 -13.25
CA ASN A 233 9.44 7.02 -13.74
C ASN A 233 9.08 8.02 -12.63
N LEU A 234 9.15 7.63 -11.36
CA LEU A 234 8.82 8.50 -10.23
C LEU A 234 9.57 9.84 -10.28
N GLU A 235 10.85 9.81 -10.66
CA GLU A 235 11.65 11.03 -10.69
C GLU A 235 11.19 12.01 -11.78
N ALA A 236 10.71 11.49 -12.91
CA ALA A 236 10.11 12.32 -13.94
C ALA A 236 8.77 12.93 -13.48
N VAL A 237 7.94 12.17 -12.75
CA VAL A 237 6.70 12.69 -12.14
C VAL A 237 7.00 13.86 -11.20
N ILE A 238 8.04 13.73 -10.36
CA ILE A 238 8.48 14.78 -9.43
C ILE A 238 8.98 16.00 -10.21
N ALA A 239 9.83 15.80 -11.22
CA ALA A 239 10.40 16.87 -12.02
C ALA A 239 9.34 17.70 -12.77
N VAL A 240 8.26 17.07 -13.23
CA VAL A 240 7.11 17.77 -13.86
C VAL A 240 6.38 18.65 -12.84
N GLY A 241 6.40 18.28 -11.55
CA GLY A 241 5.91 19.11 -10.46
C GLY A 241 4.55 18.69 -9.89
N ALA A 242 4.24 17.38 -9.90
CA ALA A 242 3.11 16.85 -9.15
C ALA A 242 3.31 17.02 -7.63
N ASP A 243 2.22 17.25 -6.90
CA ASP A 243 2.23 17.35 -5.42
C ASP A 243 2.03 15.99 -4.74
N ILE A 244 1.30 15.10 -5.42
CA ILE A 244 0.93 13.77 -4.94
C ILE A 244 1.13 12.75 -6.07
N VAL A 245 1.58 11.56 -5.73
CA VAL A 245 1.62 10.43 -6.64
C VAL A 245 0.85 9.24 -6.05
N ASP A 246 -0.16 8.75 -6.78
CA ASP A 246 -0.91 7.55 -6.42
C ASP A 246 -0.31 6.34 -7.15
N VAL A 247 0.44 5.55 -6.39
CA VAL A 247 1.14 4.37 -6.86
C VAL A 247 0.27 3.16 -6.60
N GLY A 248 -0.35 2.64 -7.66
CA GLY A 248 -1.21 1.47 -7.56
C GLY A 248 -0.45 0.15 -7.57
N ARG A 249 -0.40 -0.46 -8.77
CA ARG A 249 0.12 -1.83 -8.99
C ARG A 249 1.51 -2.05 -8.42
N ALA A 250 2.41 -1.09 -8.60
CA ALA A 250 3.81 -1.22 -8.19
C ALA A 250 4.01 -1.36 -6.67
N ILE A 251 3.01 -1.00 -5.85
CA ILE A 251 3.02 -1.26 -4.41
C ILE A 251 2.16 -2.50 -4.09
N ILE A 252 0.92 -2.56 -4.56
CA ILE A 252 -0.04 -3.59 -4.12
C ILE A 252 0.29 -4.99 -4.66
N ASP A 253 0.84 -5.08 -5.86
CA ASP A 253 1.23 -6.34 -6.51
C ASP A 253 2.71 -6.67 -6.27
N ALA A 254 3.39 -5.98 -5.34
CA ALA A 254 4.77 -6.29 -4.98
C ALA A 254 4.93 -7.79 -4.63
N PRO A 255 6.03 -8.45 -5.05
CA PRO A 255 6.32 -9.82 -4.62
C PRO A 255 6.23 -9.95 -3.10
N LEU A 256 5.84 -11.14 -2.62
CA LEU A 256 5.99 -11.44 -1.19
C LEU A 256 7.46 -11.35 -0.81
N LEU A 257 7.73 -11.00 0.45
CA LEU A 257 9.09 -10.99 0.99
C LEU A 257 9.56 -12.43 1.22
N ASP A 258 10.77 -12.77 0.78
CA ASP A 258 11.36 -14.10 1.01
C ASP A 258 11.80 -14.30 2.47
N LEU A 259 11.19 -15.28 3.12
CA LEU A 259 11.31 -15.58 4.54
C LEU A 259 11.47 -17.09 4.73
N SER A 260 12.20 -17.51 5.77
CA SER A 260 12.21 -18.92 6.20
C SER A 260 11.83 -19.06 7.66
N LEU A 261 11.23 -20.20 7.97
CA LEU A 261 11.10 -20.73 9.31
C LEU A 261 12.10 -21.87 9.47
N ASP A 262 12.97 -21.78 10.45
CA ASP A 262 14.00 -22.80 10.70
C ASP A 262 13.95 -23.24 12.16
N VAL A 263 13.95 -24.56 12.39
CA VAL A 263 14.04 -25.15 13.73
C VAL A 263 15.45 -24.95 14.27
N GLU A 264 15.59 -24.33 15.45
CA GLU A 264 16.88 -24.02 16.07
C GLU A 264 17.32 -25.09 17.08
N ARG A 265 16.38 -25.61 17.90
CA ARG A 265 16.67 -26.62 18.95
C ARG A 265 15.49 -27.56 19.15
N VAL A 266 15.79 -28.82 19.45
CA VAL A 266 14.81 -29.86 19.75
C VAL A 266 15.00 -30.31 21.20
N SER A 267 13.90 -30.39 21.95
CA SER A 267 13.86 -30.83 23.35
C SER A 267 12.96 -32.05 23.48
N LEU A 268 13.46 -33.06 24.21
CA LEU A 268 12.74 -34.31 24.48
C LEU A 268 11.69 -34.15 25.56
#